data_AF-R7INH4-F1
#
_entry.id   AF-R7INH4-F1
#
_cell.length_a   1.000
_cell.length_b   1.000
_cell.length_c   1.000
_cell.angle_alpha   90.00
_cell.angle_beta   90.00
_cell.angle_gamma   90.00
#
_symmetry.space_group_name_H-M   'P 1'
#
loop_
_entity.id
_entity.type
_entity.pdbx_description
1 polymer ?
#
loop_
_entity_poly.entity_id
_entity_poly.type
_entity_poly.pdbx_seq_one_letter_code
_entity_poly.pdbx_strand_id
1 'polypeptide(L)'
;MREEYNLPLQAEGYYHLLGKADGKTIRKKRYLIPLDGTHTIELDEFEGDYEGLLMAEVEFTSEEDANSFEKPAWFGEEVTYDRKYHNSYMSLHAEDKEKEDKEEQ
;
A
#
# COMPACT_ATOMS: atom_id res chain seq x y z
N MET A 1 -14.95 -8.94 -12.21
CA MET A 1 -13.85 -8.13 -12.77
C MET A 1 -13.94 -6.77 -12.13
N ARG A 2 -12.83 -6.28 -11.57
CA ARG A 2 -12.69 -4.87 -11.17
C ARG A 2 -12.02 -4.17 -12.35
N GLU A 3 -12.63 -3.09 -12.82
CA GLU A 3 -12.06 -2.27 -13.89
C GLU A 3 -11.39 -1.06 -13.23
N GLU A 4 -10.13 -0.81 -13.58
CA GLU A 4 -9.39 0.36 -13.10
C GLU A 4 -9.06 1.26 -14.28
N TYR A 5 -9.37 2.56 -14.12
CA TYR A 5 -9.15 3.58 -15.14
C TYR A 5 -8.27 4.68 -14.56
N ASN A 6 -7.13 4.92 -15.21
CA ASN A 6 -6.26 6.04 -14.91
C ASN A 6 -6.50 7.17 -15.92
N LEU A 7 -7.04 8.30 -15.44
CA LEU A 7 -7.29 9.48 -16.27
C LEU A 7 -6.42 10.64 -15.79
N PRO A 8 -5.83 11.42 -16.71
CA PRO A 8 -5.09 12.61 -16.33
C PRO A 8 -6.02 13.62 -15.67
N LEU A 9 -5.59 14.16 -14.53
CA LEU A 9 -6.37 15.10 -13.74
C LEU A 9 -5.54 16.36 -13.47
N GLN A 10 -6.18 17.53 -13.63
CA GLN A 10 -5.57 18.81 -13.26
C GLN A 10 -5.68 19.04 -11.74
N ALA A 11 -4.82 19.91 -11.19
CA ALA A 11 -4.79 20.20 -9.76
C ALA A 11 -6.16 20.65 -9.21
N GLU A 12 -6.89 21.49 -9.94
CA GLU A 12 -8.24 21.94 -9.53
C GLU A 12 -9.22 20.76 -9.39
N GLY A 13 -9.22 19.86 -10.39
CA GLY A 13 -10.05 18.65 -10.37
C GLY A 13 -9.67 17.72 -9.21
N TYR A 14 -8.38 17.59 -8.90
CA TYR A 14 -7.90 16.81 -7.76
C TYR A 14 -8.48 17.34 -6.45
N TYR A 15 -8.32 18.63 -6.14
CA TYR A 15 -8.82 19.19 -4.88
C TYR A 15 -10.35 19.14 -4.78
N HIS A 16 -11.06 19.29 -5.90
CA HIS A 16 -12.50 19.16 -5.93
C HIS A 16 -12.99 17.75 -5.60
N LEU A 17 -12.31 16.71 -6.11
CA LEU A 17 -12.63 15.31 -5.82
C LEU A 17 -12.15 14.89 -4.43
N LEU A 18 -11.01 15.40 -3.96
CA LEU A 18 -10.47 15.10 -2.64
C LEU A 18 -11.47 15.45 -1.53
N GLY A 19 -12.15 16.59 -1.65
CA GLY A 19 -13.20 16.99 -0.68
C GLY A 19 -14.46 16.12 -0.71
N LYS A 20 -14.60 15.23 -1.71
CA LYS A 20 -15.71 14.29 -1.88
C LYS A 20 -15.31 12.85 -1.60
N ALA A 21 -14.05 12.61 -1.20
CA ALA A 21 -13.60 11.27 -0.88
C ALA A 21 -14.26 10.81 0.42
N ASP A 22 -15.00 9.70 0.35
CA ASP A 22 -15.51 9.02 1.52
C ASP A 22 -14.40 8.18 2.17
N GLY A 23 -14.38 8.13 3.50
CA GLY A 23 -13.36 7.39 4.25
C GLY A 23 -12.04 8.16 4.43
N LYS A 24 -10.95 7.42 4.63
CA LYS A 24 -9.62 7.99 4.90
C LYS A 24 -8.80 8.07 3.61
N THR A 25 -8.23 9.25 3.36
CA THR A 25 -7.34 9.45 2.22
C THR A 25 -5.99 8.81 2.51
N ILE A 26 -5.66 7.75 1.76
CA ILE A 26 -4.34 7.12 1.82
C ILE A 26 -3.32 8.02 1.13
N ARG A 27 -2.23 8.33 1.83
CA ARG A 27 -1.07 9.07 1.30
C ARG A 27 0.15 8.18 1.46
N LYS A 28 0.98 8.12 0.43
CA LYS A 28 2.19 7.30 0.44
C LYS A 28 3.25 7.84 -0.52
N LYS A 29 4.52 7.60 -0.20
CA LYS A 29 5.65 7.71 -1.11
C LYS A 29 5.99 6.32 -1.64
N ARG A 30 5.95 6.15 -2.96
CA ARG A 30 6.31 4.89 -3.62
C ARG A 30 7.73 4.97 -4.16
N TYR A 31 8.58 4.07 -3.70
CA TYR A 31 9.94 3.85 -4.19
C TYR A 31 9.97 2.65 -5.11
N LEU A 32 10.50 2.82 -6.32
CA LEU A 32 10.70 1.74 -7.28
C LEU A 32 12.15 1.25 -7.17
N ILE A 33 12.32 0.02 -6.67
CA ILE A 33 13.63 -0.57 -6.40
C ILE A 33 13.84 -1.76 -7.36
N PRO A 34 14.74 -1.64 -8.35
CA PRO A 34 15.12 -2.77 -9.20
C PRO A 34 15.83 -3.85 -8.37
N LEU A 35 15.44 -5.12 -8.50
CA LEU A 35 16.02 -6.20 -7.71
C LEU A 35 17.09 -7.00 -8.46
N ASP A 36 16.73 -7.58 -9.60
CA ASP A 36 17.54 -8.55 -10.36
C ASP A 36 17.54 -8.27 -11.88
N GLY A 37 17.06 -7.09 -12.26
CA GLY A 37 16.95 -6.67 -13.66
C GLY A 37 15.64 -7.09 -14.33
N THR A 38 14.83 -7.95 -13.71
CA THR A 38 13.49 -8.33 -14.19
C THR A 38 12.39 -7.85 -13.25
N HIS A 39 12.63 -7.92 -11.94
CA HIS A 39 11.67 -7.53 -10.93
C HIS A 39 11.90 -6.10 -10.45
N THR A 40 10.80 -5.39 -10.23
CA THR A 40 10.79 -4.11 -9.52
C THR A 40 9.97 -4.27 -8.27
N ILE A 41 10.54 -3.84 -7.15
CA ILE A 41 9.84 -3.77 -5.88
C ILE A 41 9.23 -2.38 -5.76
N GLU A 42 7.93 -2.33 -5.54
CA GLU A 42 7.21 -1.13 -5.14
C GLU A 42 7.21 -1.05 -3.62
N LEU A 43 8.11 -0.25 -3.05
CA LEU A 43 8.15 0.02 -1.62
C LEU A 43 7.34 1.27 -1.30
N ASP A 44 6.21 1.09 -0.64
CA ASP A 44 5.31 2.15 -0.19
C ASP A 44 5.60 2.53 1.27
N GLU A 45 5.99 3.79 1.46
CA GLU A 45 6.04 4.45 2.76
C GLU A 45 4.75 5.25 2.97
N PHE A 46 3.89 4.79 3.87
CA PHE A 46 2.61 5.43 4.12
C PHE A 46 2.74 6.63 5.08
N GLU A 47 1.90 7.63 4.86
CA GLU A 47 1.87 8.89 5.60
C GLU A 47 0.48 9.12 6.25
N GLY A 48 0.42 10.03 7.22
CA GLY A 48 -0.83 10.40 7.89
C GLY A 48 -1.35 9.29 8.80
N ASP A 49 -2.58 8.85 8.58
CA ASP A 49 -3.23 7.81 9.39
C ASP A 49 -2.47 6.46 9.39
N TYR A 50 -1.62 6.24 8.39
CA TYR A 50 -0.81 5.03 8.22
C TYR A 50 0.69 5.30 8.42
N GLU A 51 1.05 6.42 9.04
CA GLU A 51 2.45 6.77 9.26
C GLU A 51 3.21 5.68 10.04
N GLY A 52 4.35 5.28 9.47
CA GLY A 52 5.21 4.21 9.97
C GLY A 52 4.95 2.83 9.34
N LEU A 53 3.88 2.67 8.55
CA LEU A 53 3.67 1.45 7.76
C LEU A 53 4.54 1.49 6.50
N LEU A 54 5.36 0.45 6.34
CA LEU A 54 6.12 0.16 5.12
C LEU A 54 5.56 -1.11 4.49
N MET A 55 5.29 -1.06 3.19
CA MET A 55 4.80 -2.21 2.43
C MET A 55 5.62 -2.39 1.16
N ALA A 56 6.09 -3.60 0.90
CA ALA A 56 6.81 -3.94 -0.32
C ALA A 56 5.96 -4.88 -1.17
N GLU A 57 5.60 -4.44 -2.37
CA GLU A 57 4.91 -5.25 -3.37
C GLU A 57 5.88 -5.58 -4.50
N VAL A 58 5.77 -6.78 -5.07
CA VAL A 58 6.57 -7.21 -6.23
C VAL A 58 5.60 -7.58 -7.34
N GLU A 59 5.74 -6.93 -8.50
CA GLU A 59 4.96 -7.27 -9.67
C GLU A 59 5.64 -8.40 -10.45
N PHE A 60 4.87 -9.45 -10.73
CA PHE A 60 5.31 -10.61 -11.51
C PHE A 60 4.55 -10.69 -12.82
N THR A 61 5.22 -11.16 -13.87
CA THR A 61 4.61 -11.30 -15.20
C THR A 61 3.85 -12.61 -15.37
N SER A 62 4.07 -13.58 -14.47
CA SER A 62 3.38 -14.87 -14.46
C SER A 62 3.34 -15.49 -13.06
N GLU A 63 2.46 -16.47 -12.85
CA GLU A 63 2.44 -17.23 -11.60
C GLU A 63 3.70 -18.08 -11.39
N GLU A 64 4.31 -18.60 -12.46
CA GLU A 64 5.55 -19.39 -12.36
C GLU A 64 6.72 -18.53 -11.86
N ASP A 65 6.81 -17.31 -12.38
CA ASP A 65 7.76 -16.28 -11.96
C ASP A 65 7.61 -15.98 -10.46
N ALA A 66 6.37 -15.69 -10.01
CA ALA A 66 6.06 -15.45 -8.60
C ALA A 66 6.40 -16.64 -7.69
N ASN A 67 6.12 -17.88 -8.13
CA ASN A 67 6.41 -19.08 -7.34
C ASN A 67 7.92 -19.38 -7.24
N SER A 68 8.71 -18.90 -8.21
CA SER A 68 10.16 -19.08 -8.23
C SER A 68 10.93 -17.94 -7.54
N PHE A 69 10.23 -16.88 -7.14
CA PHE A 69 10.83 -15.68 -6.57
C PHE A 69 11.42 -15.92 -5.18
N GLU A 70 12.68 -15.55 -5.00
CA GLU A 70 13.34 -15.56 -3.70
C GLU A 70 13.30 -14.15 -3.09
N LYS A 71 12.52 -13.99 -2.01
CA LYS A 71 12.38 -12.69 -1.35
C LYS A 71 13.70 -12.21 -0.71
N PRO A 72 14.04 -10.92 -0.82
CA PRO A 72 15.19 -10.34 -0.13
C PRO A 72 15.10 -10.50 1.39
N ALA A 73 16.25 -10.63 2.06
CA ALA A 73 16.31 -10.83 3.52
C ALA A 73 15.74 -9.66 4.35
N TRP A 74 15.59 -8.47 3.76
CA TRP A 74 14.99 -7.31 4.41
C TRP A 74 13.46 -7.28 4.32
N PHE A 75 12.84 -8.16 3.53
CA PHE A 75 11.39 -8.29 3.52
C PHE A 75 10.92 -8.78 4.89
N GLY A 76 9.87 -8.14 5.40
CA GLY A 76 9.24 -8.51 6.67
C GLY A 76 8.29 -9.69 6.53
N GLU A 77 7.22 -9.62 7.30
CA GLU A 77 6.11 -10.57 7.23
C GLU A 77 5.48 -10.57 5.85
N GLU A 78 5.12 -11.76 5.35
CA GLU A 78 4.41 -11.90 4.09
C GLU A 78 2.93 -11.67 4.31
N VAL A 79 2.42 -10.59 3.70
CA VAL A 79 1.05 -10.10 3.93
C VAL A 79 0.17 -10.19 2.68
N THR A 80 0.62 -10.91 1.65
CA THR A 80 -0.02 -11.03 0.32
C THR A 80 -1.51 -11.41 0.38
N TYR A 81 -1.91 -12.22 1.36
CA TYR A 81 -3.28 -12.70 1.53
C TYR A 81 -4.03 -12.04 2.69
N ASP A 82 -3.39 -11.11 3.40
CA ASP A 82 -3.99 -10.44 4.55
C ASP A 82 -4.78 -9.21 4.08
N ARG A 83 -6.10 -9.36 4.11
CA ARG A 83 -7.07 -8.34 3.69
C ARG A 83 -6.89 -7.01 4.41
N LYS A 84 -6.29 -6.98 5.60
CA LYS A 84 -6.09 -5.73 6.36
C LYS A 84 -5.16 -4.74 5.67
N TYR A 85 -4.26 -5.22 4.81
CA TYR A 85 -3.34 -4.38 4.03
C TYR A 85 -3.84 -4.07 2.61
N HIS A 86 -5.04 -4.52 2.25
CA HIS A 86 -5.63 -4.13 0.97
C HIS A 86 -6.09 -2.67 1.05
N ASN A 87 -5.78 -1.87 0.03
CA ASN A 87 -6.17 -0.45 -0.05
C ASN A 87 -7.66 -0.20 0.25
N SER A 88 -8.56 -1.08 -0.17
CA SER A 88 -10.00 -0.95 0.08
C SER A 88 -10.38 -1.11 1.55
N TYR A 89 -9.64 -1.95 2.28
CA TYR A 89 -9.81 -2.09 3.73
C TYR A 89 -9.18 -0.88 4.43
N MET A 90 -7.96 -0.50 4.03
CA MET A 90 -7.26 0.65 4.58
C MET A 90 -8.01 1.98 4.36
N SER A 91 -8.73 2.17 3.26
CA SER A 91 -9.50 3.41 3.10
C SER A 91 -10.68 3.52 4.07
N LEU A 92 -11.09 2.41 4.70
CA LEU A 92 -12.22 2.33 5.63
C LEU A 92 -11.79 2.20 7.10
N HIS A 93 -10.64 1.57 7.35
CA HIS A 93 -10.20 1.15 8.68
C HIS A 93 -8.74 1.53 8.92
N ALA A 94 -8.48 2.79 9.28
CA ALA A 94 -7.17 3.10 9.85
C ALA A 94 -7.11 2.61 11.28
N GLU A 95 -5.95 2.09 11.64
CA GLU A 95 -5.58 1.74 13.00
C GLU A 95 -5.71 3.01 13.86
N ASP A 96 -6.77 3.10 14.66
CA ASP A 96 -6.90 4.13 15.69
C ASP A 96 -5.82 3.86 16.74
N LYS A 97 -4.68 4.55 16.64
CA LYS A 97 -3.51 4.40 17.55
C LYS A 97 -3.77 4.75 19.03
N GLU A 98 -5.01 4.86 19.49
CA GLU A 98 -5.37 5.30 20.85
C GLU A 98 -5.78 4.18 21.84
N LYS A 99 -5.57 2.89 21.54
CA LYS A 99 -6.04 1.81 22.44
C LYS A 99 -5.03 0.83 23.01
N GLU A 100 -3.72 1.00 22.82
CA GLU A 100 -2.73 0.12 23.47
C GLU A 100 -2.03 0.71 24.70
N ASP A 101 -2.13 2.02 24.98
CA ASP A 101 -1.47 2.65 26.13
C ASP A 101 -2.26 2.59 27.47
N LYS A 102 -3.25 1.68 27.60
CA LYS A 102 -4.10 1.59 28.83
C LYS A 102 -4.18 0.23 29.52
N GLU A 103 -3.36 -0.75 29.17
CA GLU A 103 -3.33 -2.06 29.89
C GLU A 103 -2.04 -2.38 30.64
N GLU A 104 -1.14 -1.40 30.85
CA GLU A 104 -0.08 -1.52 31.86
C GLU A 104 -0.15 -0.38 32.89
N GLN A 105 -1.03 -0.54 33.88
CA GLN A 105 -0.91 0.10 35.19
C GLN A 105 -1.55 -0.76 36.28
#